data_AF-A0A1M6MQ83-F1
#
_entry.id   AF-A0A1M6MQ83-F1
#
_cell.length_a   1.000
_cell.length_b   1.000
_cell.length_c   1.000
_cell.angle_alpha   90.00
_cell.angle_beta   90.00
_cell.angle_gamma   90.00
#
_symmetry.space_group_name_H-M   'P 1'
#
loop_
_entity.id
_entity.type
_entity.pdbx_description
1 polymer ?
#
loop_
_entity_poly.entity_id
_entity_poly.type
_entity_poly.pdbx_seq_one_letter_code
_entity_poly.pdbx_strand_id
1 'polypeptide(L)'
;MNCINHPSESAVSQCQVCGKGLCVDCTNKFSKPICPDCFSVSRQKQKRAAVTEVILTLLIGLPVGIILDLLVNDTYKTPDSFWESHFFLIYMGLGIVAGWKTLTRITPQIFLFLPVLGWLLYFVIMAVFSLFAGLIAFPIRTIRNLSLFFK
;
A
#
# COMPACT_ATOMS: atom_id res chain seq x y z
N MET A 1 -10.78 8.08 37.44
CA MET A 1 -9.68 8.25 36.45
C MET A 1 -10.10 9.37 35.51
N ASN A 2 -9.27 10.39 35.33
CA ASN A 2 -9.67 11.60 34.61
C ASN A 2 -9.18 11.55 33.15
N CYS A 3 -9.77 12.38 32.29
CA CYS A 3 -9.36 12.49 30.90
C CYS A 3 -7.92 13.04 30.80
N ILE A 4 -7.10 12.47 29.91
CA ILE A 4 -5.73 12.96 29.67
C ILE A 4 -5.70 14.41 29.19
N ASN A 5 -6.68 14.80 28.38
CA ASN A 5 -6.71 16.13 27.76
C ASN A 5 -7.50 17.15 28.61
N HIS A 6 -8.38 16.66 29.49
CA HIS A 6 -9.23 17.46 30.37
C HIS A 6 -9.18 16.87 31.79
N PRO A 7 -8.22 17.32 32.63
CA PRO A 7 -8.02 16.76 33.97
C PRO A 7 -9.23 16.94 34.90
N SER A 8 -10.10 17.90 34.59
CA SER A 8 -11.34 18.22 35.30
C SER A 8 -12.51 17.29 34.95
N GLU A 9 -12.42 16.49 33.89
CA GLU A 9 -13.51 15.64 33.42
C GLU A 9 -13.26 14.16 33.68
N SER A 10 -14.32 13.44 34.05
CA SER A 10 -14.28 12.00 34.24
C SER A 10 -14.12 11.26 32.91
N ALA A 11 -13.28 10.23 32.90
CA ALA A 11 -13.09 9.40 31.72
C ALA A 11 -14.28 8.44 31.51
N VAL A 12 -14.82 8.41 30.30
CA VAL A 12 -15.93 7.54 29.88
C VAL A 12 -15.45 6.41 28.98
N SER A 13 -14.35 6.62 28.25
CA SER A 13 -13.72 5.60 27.42
C SER A 13 -12.19 5.60 27.59
N GLN A 14 -11.52 4.61 27.01
CA GLN A 14 -10.06 4.51 27.01
C GLN A 14 -9.53 4.53 25.57
N CYS A 15 -8.35 5.13 25.39
CA CYS A 15 -7.68 5.19 24.10
C CYS A 15 -7.28 3.78 23.68
N GLN A 16 -7.69 3.36 22.49
CA GLN A 16 -7.35 2.03 21.95
C GLN A 16 -5.84 1.82 21.72
N VAL A 17 -5.05 2.89 21.67
CA VAL A 17 -3.60 2.83 21.42
C VAL A 17 -2.78 2.93 22.69
N CYS A 18 -3.11 3.88 23.58
CA CYS A 18 -2.31 4.17 24.78
C CYS A 18 -2.98 3.77 26.10
N GLY A 19 -4.23 3.30 26.07
CA GLY A 19 -4.98 2.86 27.27
C GLY A 19 -5.41 3.97 28.23
N LYS A 20 -5.09 5.24 27.95
CA LYS A 20 -5.42 6.37 28.83
C LYS A 20 -6.90 6.77 28.70
N GLY A 21 -7.48 7.29 29.78
CA GLY A 21 -8.88 7.71 29.83
C GLY A 21 -9.18 8.94 28.96
N LEU A 22 -10.33 8.92 28.28
CA LEU A 22 -10.90 10.04 27.52
C LEU A 22 -12.28 10.40 28.05
N CYS A 23 -12.58 11.69 28.09
CA CYS A 23 -13.94 12.20 28.36
C CYS A 23 -14.87 11.99 27.15
N VAL A 24 -16.15 12.32 27.31
CA VAL A 24 -17.18 12.21 26.26
C VAL A 24 -16.79 13.01 25.02
N ASP A 25 -16.33 14.24 25.20
CA ASP A 25 -15.95 15.13 24.09
C ASP A 25 -14.78 14.58 23.30
N CYS A 26 -13.75 14.07 23.98
CA CYS A 26 -12.60 13.46 23.33
C CYS A 26 -12.94 12.11 22.66
N THR A 27 -13.94 11.39 23.17
CA THR A 27 -14.42 10.13 22.59
C THR A 27 -15.17 10.37 21.28
N ASN A 28 -16.05 11.37 21.25
CA ASN A 28 -16.90 11.68 20.11
C ASN A 28 -16.17 12.46 19.00
N LYS A 29 -14.99 13.02 19.27
CA LYS A 29 -14.20 13.79 18.30
C LYS A 29 -13.71 12.97 17.10
N PHE A 30 -13.50 11.66 17.28
CA PHE A 30 -13.01 10.76 16.23
C PHE A 30 -13.92 9.53 16.11
N SER A 31 -13.96 8.90 14.92
CA SER A 31 -14.74 7.69 14.69
C SER A 31 -14.28 6.46 15.49
N LYS A 32 -13.08 6.53 16.07
CA LYS A 32 -12.55 5.56 17.04
C LYS A 32 -12.04 6.31 18.26
N PRO A 33 -12.23 5.78 19.49
CA PRO A 33 -11.77 6.42 20.72
C PRO A 33 -10.22 6.43 20.78
N ILE A 34 -9.63 7.53 20.34
CA ILE A 34 -8.18 7.71 20.19
C ILE A 34 -7.80 9.12 20.66
N CYS A 35 -6.70 9.23 21.39
CA CYS A 35 -6.16 10.50 21.87
C CYS A 35 -5.59 11.35 20.70
N PRO A 36 -5.63 12.69 20.75
CA PRO A 36 -5.12 13.53 19.67
C PRO A 36 -3.63 13.29 19.36
N ASP A 37 -2.82 13.03 20.38
CA ASP A 37 -1.40 12.66 20.21
C ASP A 37 -1.23 11.32 19.49
N CYS A 38 -2.05 10.34 19.87
CA CYS A 38 -2.06 9.00 19.29
C CYS A 38 -2.51 9.05 17.82
N PHE A 39 -3.46 9.94 17.51
CA PHE A 39 -3.96 10.18 16.17
C PHE A 39 -2.89 10.82 15.28
N SER A 40 -2.16 11.83 15.76
CA SER A 40 -1.10 12.50 14.99
C SER A 40 0.06 11.55 14.67
N VAL A 41 0.49 10.73 15.63
CA VAL A 41 1.53 9.70 15.44
C VAL A 41 1.07 8.64 14.43
N SER A 42 -0.15 8.12 14.58
CA SER A 42 -0.70 7.13 13.65
C SER A 42 -0.83 7.69 12.22
N ARG A 43 -1.26 8.95 12.10
CA ARG A 43 -1.36 9.64 10.82
C ARG A 43 0.01 9.87 10.20
N GLN A 44 1.02 10.27 10.97
CA GLN A 44 2.38 10.43 10.47
C GLN A 44 2.96 9.09 9.98
N LYS A 45 2.70 8.00 10.70
CA LYS A 45 3.10 6.64 10.28
C LYS A 45 2.44 6.23 8.96
N GLN A 46 1.14 6.50 8.79
CA GLN A 46 0.42 6.24 7.54
C GLN A 46 0.97 7.08 6.37
N LYS A 47 1.23 8.38 6.59
CA LYS A 47 1.85 9.24 5.57
C LYS A 47 3.23 8.75 5.15
N ARG A 48 4.10 8.39 6.11
CA ARG A 48 5.43 7.82 5.82
C ARG A 48 5.34 6.52 5.02
N ALA A 49 4.41 5.64 5.39
CA ALA A 49 4.19 4.40 4.65
C ALA A 49 3.70 4.66 3.22
N ALA A 50 2.80 5.63 3.02
CA ALA A 50 2.33 6.05 1.69
C ALA A 50 3.46 6.65 0.85
N VAL A 51 4.28 7.55 1.41
CA VAL A 51 5.47 8.11 0.74
C VAL A 51 6.43 6.99 0.33
N THR A 52 6.73 6.07 1.24
CA THR A 52 7.63 4.95 0.97
C THR A 52 7.10 4.08 -0.16
N GLU A 53 5.79 3.82 -0.20
CA GLU A 53 5.18 3.03 -1.26
C GLU A 53 5.24 3.74 -2.62
N VAL A 54 4.99 5.05 -2.67
CA VAL A 54 5.12 5.85 -3.90
C VAL A 54 6.58 5.86 -4.40
N ILE A 55 7.54 6.09 -3.50
CA ILE A 55 8.96 6.06 -3.83
C ILE A 55 9.37 4.69 -4.35
N LEU A 56 8.97 3.59 -3.71
CA LEU A 56 9.27 2.23 -4.18
C LEU A 56 8.64 1.96 -5.54
N THR A 57 7.43 2.45 -5.78
CA THR A 57 6.75 2.30 -7.07
C THR A 57 7.48 3.03 -8.19
N LEU A 58 8.01 4.23 -7.90
CA LEU A 58 8.84 4.97 -8.85
C LEU A 58 10.22 4.34 -9.04
N LEU A 59 10.90 3.91 -7.98
CA LEU A 59 12.26 3.38 -8.06
C LEU A 59 12.32 1.99 -8.69
N ILE A 60 11.28 1.15 -8.50
CA ILE A 60 11.26 -0.23 -8.99
C ILE A 60 10.30 -0.38 -10.17
N GLY A 61 9.09 0.16 -10.06
CA GLY A 61 8.06 -0.01 -11.08
C GLY A 61 8.37 0.73 -12.38
N LEU A 62 8.97 1.93 -12.30
CA LEU A 62 9.33 2.69 -13.50
C LEU A 62 10.43 2.01 -14.34
N PRO A 63 11.60 1.63 -13.79
CA PRO A 63 12.61 0.94 -14.60
C PRO A 63 12.12 -0.41 -15.09
N VAL A 64 11.34 -1.16 -14.31
CA VAL A 64 10.73 -2.42 -14.78
C VAL A 64 9.78 -2.16 -15.95
N GLY A 65 8.94 -1.13 -15.87
CA GLY A 65 8.06 -0.74 -16.97
C GLY A 65 8.82 -0.35 -18.24
N ILE A 66 9.92 0.40 -18.11
CA ILE A 66 10.77 0.79 -19.24
C ILE A 66 11.48 -0.44 -19.84
N ILE A 67 12.01 -1.35 -19.02
CA ILE A 67 12.65 -2.58 -19.50
C ILE A 67 11.64 -3.47 -20.25
N LEU A 68 10.43 -3.62 -19.71
CA LEU A 68 9.36 -4.36 -20.38
C LEU A 68 8.98 -3.71 -21.71
N ASP A 69 8.89 -2.39 -21.75
CA ASP A 69 8.61 -1.64 -22.97
C ASP A 69 9.68 -1.87 -24.05
N LEU A 70 10.96 -1.78 -23.69
CA LEU A 70 12.06 -2.02 -24.63
C LEU A 70 12.08 -3.47 -25.14
N LEU A 71 11.89 -4.46 -24.26
CA LEU A 71 11.86 -5.88 -24.64
C LEU A 71 10.73 -6.21 -25.62
N VAL A 72 9.55 -5.62 -25.44
CA VAL A 72 8.39 -5.88 -26.30
C VAL A 72 8.53 -5.13 -27.62
N ASN A 73 8.92 -3.85 -27.62
CA ASN A 73 9.00 -3.05 -28.84
C ASN A 73 10.17 -3.42 -29.78
N ASP A 74 11.30 -3.91 -29.25
CA ASP A 74 12.34 -4.47 -30.12
C ASP A 74 11.84 -5.69 -30.92
N THR A 75 10.82 -6.37 -30.41
CA THR A 75 10.18 -7.53 -31.04
C THR A 75 9.09 -7.11 -32.05
N TYR A 76 8.39 -6.00 -31.81
CA TYR A 76 7.24 -5.54 -32.60
C TYR A 76 7.41 -4.07 -33.03
N LYS A 77 7.70 -3.85 -34.33
CA LYS A 77 8.02 -2.53 -34.90
C LYS A 77 6.84 -1.55 -34.98
N THR A 78 5.61 -2.03 -34.82
CA THR A 78 4.40 -1.21 -34.86
C THR A 78 3.42 -1.74 -33.82
N PRO A 79 2.94 -0.95 -32.85
CA PRO A 79 1.92 -1.39 -31.92
C PRO A 79 0.55 -1.39 -32.63
N ASP A 80 0.13 -2.54 -33.13
CA ASP A 80 -1.16 -2.74 -33.77
C ASP A 80 -2.27 -3.04 -32.75
N SER A 81 -1.90 -3.37 -31.50
CA SER A 81 -2.83 -3.68 -30.41
C SER A 81 -2.68 -2.78 -29.17
N PHE A 82 -3.79 -2.52 -28.46
CA PHE A 82 -3.81 -1.73 -27.21
C PHE A 82 -2.82 -2.25 -26.14
N TRP A 83 -2.66 -3.58 -26.07
CA TRP A 83 -1.79 -4.28 -25.13
C TRP A 83 -0.30 -4.04 -25.36
N GLU A 84 0.07 -3.55 -26.54
CA GLU A 84 1.44 -3.25 -26.95
C GLU A 84 1.74 -1.75 -26.87
N SER A 85 0.77 -0.92 -26.45
CA SER A 85 1.02 0.50 -26.28
C SER A 85 2.04 0.74 -25.16
N HIS A 86 3.01 1.62 -25.41
CA HIS A 86 4.03 2.02 -24.44
C HIS A 86 3.42 2.45 -23.10
N PHE A 87 2.29 3.16 -23.14
CA PHE A 87 1.57 3.59 -21.94
C PHE A 87 1.06 2.41 -21.10
N PHE A 88 0.56 1.35 -21.75
CA PHE A 88 0.04 0.18 -21.05
C PHE A 88 1.18 -0.63 -20.39
N LEU A 89 2.31 -0.81 -21.07
CA LEU A 89 3.47 -1.54 -20.54
C LEU A 89 4.12 -0.83 -19.35
N ILE A 90 4.29 0.49 -19.45
CA ILE A 90 4.79 1.31 -18.33
C ILE A 90 3.80 1.27 -17.16
N TYR A 91 2.49 1.34 -17.43
CA TYR A 91 1.46 1.23 -16.40
C TYR A 91 1.49 -0.12 -15.69
N MET A 92 1.66 -1.22 -16.43
CA MET A 92 1.84 -2.56 -15.86
C MET A 92 3.07 -2.63 -14.94
N GLY A 93 4.20 -2.04 -15.37
CA GLY A 93 5.42 -1.96 -14.58
C GLY A 93 5.21 -1.21 -13.26
N LEU A 94 4.54 -0.06 -13.29
CA LEU A 94 4.19 0.69 -12.09
C LEU A 94 3.24 -0.10 -11.16
N GLY A 95 2.37 -0.93 -11.73
CA GLY A 95 1.47 -1.80 -10.98
C GLY A 95 2.17 -2.90 -10.16
N ILE A 96 3.40 -3.30 -10.51
CA ILE A 96 4.08 -4.46 -9.92
C ILE A 96 4.24 -4.33 -8.40
N VAL A 97 4.63 -3.15 -7.91
CA VAL A 97 4.87 -2.92 -6.47
C VAL A 97 3.55 -2.97 -5.69
N ALA A 98 2.49 -2.37 -6.25
CA ALA A 98 1.15 -2.39 -5.65
C ALA A 98 0.56 -3.81 -5.64
N GLY A 99 0.72 -4.54 -6.74
CA GLY A 99 0.31 -5.93 -6.90
C GLY A 99 1.04 -6.87 -5.95
N TRP A 100 2.37 -6.75 -5.86
CA TRP A 100 3.21 -7.60 -5.00
C TRP A 100 2.82 -7.47 -3.53
N LYS A 101 2.63 -6.25 -3.04
CA LYS A 101 2.18 -5.98 -1.68
C LYS A 101 0.73 -6.39 -1.43
N THR A 102 -0.11 -6.49 -2.47
CA THR A 102 -1.47 -7.03 -2.35
C THR A 102 -1.44 -8.56 -2.26
N LEU A 103 -0.64 -9.20 -3.12
CA LEU A 103 -0.47 -10.65 -3.13
C LEU A 103 0.16 -11.16 -1.84
N THR A 104 1.28 -10.59 -1.39
CA THR A 104 1.93 -10.97 -0.12
C THR A 104 1.03 -10.86 1.11
N ARG A 105 -0.04 -10.05 1.05
CA ARG A 105 -1.04 -9.97 2.11
C ARG A 105 -2.05 -11.12 2.08
N ILE A 106 -2.35 -11.64 0.88
CA ILE A 106 -3.33 -12.70 0.64
C ILE A 106 -2.65 -14.07 0.73
N THR A 107 -1.42 -14.19 0.23
CA THR A 107 -0.68 -15.45 0.20
C THR A 107 -0.19 -15.78 1.62
N PRO A 108 -0.66 -16.89 2.22
CA PRO A 108 -0.26 -17.27 3.57
C PRO A 108 1.16 -17.88 3.57
N GLN A 109 1.87 -17.81 4.70
CA GLN A 109 3.26 -18.29 4.87
C GLN A 109 3.42 -19.83 4.88
N ILE A 110 2.55 -20.55 4.18
CA ILE A 110 2.40 -22.02 4.29
C ILE A 110 3.48 -22.77 3.51
N PHE A 111 4.26 -22.08 2.68
CA PHE A 111 5.21 -22.68 1.72
C PHE A 111 6.67 -22.77 2.22
N LEU A 112 6.90 -22.98 3.52
CA LEU A 112 8.27 -23.02 4.07
C LEU A 112 9.12 -24.24 3.64
N PHE A 113 8.51 -25.25 3.01
CA PHE A 113 9.12 -26.55 2.72
C PHE A 113 9.26 -26.87 1.22
N LEU A 114 9.42 -25.86 0.35
CA LEU A 114 9.69 -26.12 -1.08
C LEU A 114 11.19 -26.25 -1.39
N PRO A 115 11.58 -27.12 -2.35
CA PRO A 115 12.92 -27.14 -2.93
C PRO A 115 13.31 -25.77 -3.51
N VAL A 116 14.61 -25.50 -3.64
CA VAL A 116 15.13 -24.22 -4.19
C VAL A 116 14.50 -23.86 -5.54
N LEU A 117 14.29 -24.85 -6.42
CA LEU A 117 13.63 -24.64 -7.71
C LEU A 117 12.15 -24.22 -7.56
N GLY A 118 11.47 -24.74 -6.53
CA GLY A 118 10.11 -24.39 -6.19
C GLY A 118 9.98 -22.94 -5.71
N TRP A 119 10.97 -22.43 -4.97
CA TRP A 119 11.03 -21.01 -4.61
C TRP A 119 11.17 -20.11 -5.82
N LEU A 120 12.04 -20.47 -6.77
CA LEU A 120 12.23 -19.68 -8.00
C LEU A 120 10.93 -19.63 -8.82
N LEU A 121 10.30 -20.77 -9.05
CA LEU A 121 9.03 -20.84 -9.79
C LEU A 121 7.90 -20.12 -9.04
N TYR A 122 7.85 -20.21 -7.71
CA TYR A 122 6.92 -19.45 -6.89
C TYR A 122 7.09 -17.94 -7.07
N PHE A 123 8.31 -17.42 -6.99
CA PHE A 123 8.55 -15.98 -7.16
C PHE A 123 8.20 -15.49 -8.58
N VAL A 124 8.47 -16.28 -9.62
CA VAL A 124 8.10 -15.95 -11.00
C VAL A 124 6.58 -15.89 -11.16
N ILE A 125 5.86 -16.91 -10.68
CA ILE A 125 4.40 -16.94 -10.73
C ILE A 125 3.83 -15.76 -9.94
N MET A 126 4.37 -15.49 -8.76
CA MET A 126 3.97 -14.36 -7.93
C MET A 126 4.20 -13.02 -8.64
N ALA A 127 5.31 -12.88 -9.38
CA ALA A 127 5.61 -11.69 -10.17
C ALA A 127 4.58 -11.50 -11.30
N VAL A 128 4.25 -12.55 -12.03
CA VAL A 128 3.24 -12.49 -13.11
C VAL A 128 1.87 -12.10 -12.54
N PHE A 129 1.40 -12.76 -11.48
CA PHE A 129 0.14 -12.40 -10.84
C PHE A 129 0.16 -10.99 -10.24
N SER A 130 1.33 -10.52 -9.78
CA SER A 130 1.46 -9.15 -9.28
C SER A 130 1.26 -8.10 -10.37
N LEU A 131 1.58 -8.37 -11.63
CA LEU A 131 1.29 -7.47 -12.74
C LEU A 131 -0.24 -7.33 -12.94
N PHE A 132 -0.95 -8.46 -12.99
CA PHE A 132 -2.42 -8.47 -13.13
C PHE A 132 -3.13 -7.84 -11.93
N ALA A 133 -2.75 -8.21 -10.71
CA ALA A 133 -3.31 -7.62 -9.50
C ALA A 133 -2.93 -6.13 -9.38
N GLY A 134 -1.76 -5.76 -9.89
CA GLY A 134 -1.23 -4.40 -9.94
C GLY A 134 -2.11 -3.46 -10.74
N LEU A 135 -2.65 -3.90 -11.88
CA LEU A 135 -3.56 -3.09 -12.72
C LEU A 135 -4.76 -2.53 -11.93
N ILE A 136 -5.33 -3.33 -11.04
CA ILE A 136 -6.49 -2.93 -10.23
C ILE A 136 -6.04 -2.26 -8.92
N ALA A 137 -4.99 -2.78 -8.29
CA ALA A 137 -4.54 -2.29 -6.98
C ALA A 137 -3.88 -0.91 -7.06
N PHE A 138 -3.18 -0.61 -8.15
CA PHE A 138 -2.47 0.65 -8.37
C PHE A 138 -3.39 1.88 -8.28
N PRO A 139 -4.48 2.02 -9.07
CA PRO A 139 -5.32 3.21 -9.01
C PRO A 139 -5.99 3.38 -7.64
N ILE A 140 -6.46 2.30 -7.03
CA ILE A 140 -7.10 2.32 -5.71
C ILE A 140 -6.12 2.82 -4.64
N ARG A 141 -4.87 2.36 -4.67
CA ARG A 141 -3.86 2.77 -3.70
C ARG A 141 -3.35 4.18 -3.94
N THR A 142 -3.19 4.59 -5.19
CA THR A 142 -2.79 5.95 -5.55
C THR A 142 -3.84 6.95 -5.05
N ILE A 143 -5.13 6.71 -5.30
CA ILE A 143 -6.22 7.58 -4.82
C ILE A 143 -6.26 7.62 -3.28
N ARG A 144 -6.07 6.48 -2.60
CA ARG A 144 -6.01 6.44 -1.14
C ARG A 144 -4.82 7.22 -0.58
N ASN A 145 -3.66 7.11 -1.21
CA ASN A 145 -2.48 7.83 -0.79
C ASN A 145 -2.65 9.35 -0.99
N LEU A 146 -3.22 9.77 -2.13
CA LEU A 146 -3.55 11.18 -2.38
C LEU A 146 -4.54 11.73 -1.35
N SER A 147 -5.60 11.00 -1.00
CA SER A 147 -6.58 11.48 -0.01
C SER A 147 -5.99 11.63 1.40
N LEU A 148 -4.94 10.86 1.74
CA LEU A 148 -4.18 11.02 2.98
C LEU A 148 -3.26 12.26 2.99
N PHE A 149 -2.88 12.79 1.81
CA PHE A 149 -2.12 14.03 1.70
C PHE A 149 -3.00 15.27 1.78
N PHE A 150 -4.16 15.24 1.10
CA PHE A 150 -5.07 16.40 1.01
C PHE A 150 -5.91 16.65 2.26
N LYS A 151 -6.09 15.66 3.15
CA LYS A 151 -6.81 15.79 4.43
C LYS A 151 -5.82 15.73 5.58
#